data_AF-A0A316QP36-F1
#
_entry.id   AF-A0A316QP36-F1
#
_cell.length_a   1.000
_cell.length_b   1.000
_cell.length_c   1.000
_cell.angle_alpha   90.00
_cell.angle_beta   90.00
_cell.angle_gamma   90.00
#
_symmetry.space_group_name_H-M   'P 1'
#
loop_
_entity.id
_entity.type
_entity.pdbx_description
1 polymer ?
#
loop_
_entity_poly.entity_id
_entity_poly.type
_entity_poly.pdbx_seq_one_letter_code
_entity_poly.pdbx_strand_id
1 'polypeptide(L)'
;MRILIMSMRILIFCYNFFMIIAQRIKELRRDCNMTQAALAARVKCSQSMIVRWEKGECEPTASAILALSYAFDCSCDYLLGKSEF
;
A
#
# COMPACT_ATOMS: atom_id res chain seq x y z
N MET A 1 -18.05 8.74 26.32
CA MET A 1 -16.58 8.80 26.21
C MET A 1 -15.94 7.53 25.62
N ARG A 2 -16.35 6.30 26.00
CA ARG A 2 -15.83 5.04 25.39
C ARG A 2 -16.03 4.91 23.87
N ILE A 3 -17.16 5.37 23.33
CA ILE A 3 -17.44 5.37 21.88
C ILE A 3 -16.48 6.31 21.14
N LEU A 4 -16.15 7.46 21.71
CA LEU A 4 -15.17 8.41 21.16
C LEU A 4 -13.74 7.83 21.19
N ILE A 5 -13.38 7.13 22.27
CA ILE A 5 -12.07 6.47 22.43
C ILE A 5 -11.94 5.25 21.50
N MET A 6 -13.01 4.46 21.28
CA MET A 6 -13.04 3.40 20.26
C MET A 6 -12.96 3.97 18.85
N SER A 7 -13.66 5.07 18.57
CA SER A 7 -13.61 5.78 17.29
C SER A 7 -12.20 6.30 16.99
N MET A 8 -11.54 6.94 17.96
CA MET A 8 -10.15 7.38 17.82
C MET A 8 -9.17 6.21 17.66
N ARG A 9 -9.36 5.10 18.39
CA ARG A 9 -8.54 3.88 18.21
C ARG A 9 -8.72 3.25 16.83
N ILE A 10 -9.95 3.22 16.31
CA ILE A 10 -10.25 2.73 14.96
C ILE A 10 -9.61 3.66 13.91
N LEU A 11 -9.75 4.98 14.07
CA LEU A 11 -9.12 5.98 13.19
C LEU A 11 -7.59 5.87 13.20
N ILE A 12 -6.97 5.71 14.37
CA ILE A 12 -5.52 5.55 14.52
C ILE A 12 -5.09 4.21 13.90
N PHE A 13 -5.83 3.13 14.12
CA PHE A 13 -5.52 1.82 13.55
C PHE A 13 -5.63 1.84 12.02
N CYS A 14 -6.71 2.38 11.47
CA CYS A 14 -6.90 2.54 10.03
C CYS A 14 -5.83 3.47 9.43
N TYR A 15 -5.47 4.56 10.11
CA TYR A 15 -4.39 5.45 9.66
C TYR A 15 -3.03 4.75 9.65
N ASN A 16 -2.69 3.98 10.69
CA ASN A 16 -1.45 3.20 10.73
C ASN A 16 -1.41 2.13 9.63
N PHE A 17 -2.51 1.44 9.41
CA PHE A 17 -2.63 0.42 8.36
C PHE A 17 -2.48 1.03 6.96
N PHE A 18 -3.13 2.17 6.72
CA PHE A 18 -3.07 2.81 5.42
C PHE A 18 -1.68 3.37 5.11
N MET A 19 -1.01 3.92 6.12
CA MET A 19 0.37 4.40 5.99
C MET A 19 1.36 3.26 5.72
N ILE A 20 1.11 2.04 6.24
CA ILE A 20 2.05 0.92 6.08
C ILE A 20 2.12 0.42 4.64
N ILE A 21 0.97 0.21 3.98
CA ILE A 21 0.94 -0.27 2.59
C ILE A 21 1.49 0.79 1.62
N ALA A 22 1.16 2.06 1.86
CA ALA A 22 1.69 3.19 1.08
C ALA A 22 3.23 3.23 1.12
N GLN A 23 3.79 3.06 2.33
CA GLN A 23 5.23 3.02 2.54
C GLN A 23 5.88 1.80 1.86
N ARG A 24 5.33 0.60 2.07
CA ARG A 24 5.88 -0.65 1.49
C ARG A 24 5.88 -0.63 -0.04
N ILE A 25 4.82 -0.11 -0.68
CA ILE A 25 4.79 0.07 -2.15
C ILE A 25 5.95 0.95 -2.62
N LYS A 26 6.18 2.08 -1.94
CA LYS A 26 7.21 3.05 -2.32
C LYS A 26 8.62 2.51 -2.14
N GLU A 27 8.86 1.77 -1.06
CA GLU A 27 10.15 1.15 -0.74
C GLU A 27 10.47 0.05 -1.75
N LEU A 28 9.59 -0.95 -1.91
CA LEU A 28 9.78 -2.05 -2.86
C LEU A 28 9.98 -1.56 -4.30
N ARG A 29 9.24 -0.52 -4.71
CA ARG A 29 9.42 0.09 -6.03
C ARG A 29 10.83 0.65 -6.20
N ARG A 30 11.36 1.33 -5.18
CA ARG A 30 12.71 1.91 -5.20
C ARG A 30 13.77 0.82 -5.18
N ASP A 31 13.59 -0.23 -4.39
CA ASP A 31 14.51 -1.37 -4.32
C ASP A 31 14.59 -2.11 -5.66
N CYS A 32 13.47 -2.19 -6.36
CA CYS A 32 13.40 -2.70 -7.74
C CYS A 32 13.86 -1.70 -8.82
N ASN A 33 14.37 -0.52 -8.44
CA ASN A 33 14.80 0.56 -9.35
C ASN A 33 13.74 0.99 -10.38
N MET A 34 12.45 0.91 -10.01
CA MET A 34 11.34 1.26 -10.90
C MET A 34 10.92 2.72 -10.71
N THR A 35 10.61 3.41 -11.82
CA THR A 35 9.85 4.66 -11.75
C THR A 35 8.39 4.37 -11.41
N GLN A 36 7.62 5.37 -10.94
CA GLN A 36 6.18 5.18 -10.70
C GLN A 36 5.44 4.78 -11.98
N ALA A 37 5.86 5.29 -13.14
CA ALA A 37 5.31 4.91 -14.44
C ALA A 37 5.65 3.46 -14.82
N ALA A 38 6.88 3.01 -14.52
CA ALA A 38 7.28 1.62 -14.76
C ALA A 38 6.48 0.63 -13.90
N LEU A 39 6.28 0.94 -12.61
CA LEU A 39 5.43 0.14 -11.75
C LEU A 39 3.98 0.13 -12.25
N ALA A 40 3.44 1.29 -12.62
CA ALA A 40 2.08 1.41 -13.15
C ALA A 40 1.86 0.53 -14.39
N ALA A 41 2.81 0.51 -15.32
CA ALA A 41 2.77 -0.37 -16.48
C ALA A 41 2.79 -1.85 -16.08
N ARG A 42 3.60 -2.23 -15.09
CA ARG A 42 3.73 -3.60 -14.59
C ARG A 42 2.45 -4.11 -13.92
N VAL A 43 1.77 -3.27 -13.13
CA VAL A 43 0.51 -3.63 -12.44
C VAL A 43 -0.75 -3.23 -13.23
N LYS A 44 -0.59 -2.76 -14.47
CA LYS A 44 -1.67 -2.37 -15.39
C LYS A 44 -2.61 -1.31 -14.80
N CYS A 45 -2.06 -0.25 -14.21
CA CYS A 45 -2.80 0.91 -13.73
C CYS A 45 -2.21 2.23 -14.27
N SER A 46 -2.81 3.37 -13.91
CA SER A 46 -2.24 4.67 -14.24
C SER A 46 -1.11 5.06 -13.27
N GLN A 47 -0.14 5.85 -13.74
CA GLN A 47 0.91 6.41 -12.87
C GLN A 47 0.30 7.22 -11.72
N SER A 48 -0.73 8.02 -12.00
CA SER A 48 -1.43 8.81 -10.98
C SER A 48 -1.99 7.92 -9.87
N MET A 49 -2.42 6.70 -10.18
CA MET A 49 -2.87 5.74 -9.17
C MET A 49 -1.72 5.33 -8.23
N ILE A 50 -0.54 5.01 -8.79
CA ILE A 50 0.66 4.72 -7.98
C ILE A 50 1.02 5.91 -7.08
N VAL A 51 0.97 7.14 -7.60
CA VAL A 51 1.24 8.35 -6.81
C VAL A 51 0.27 8.46 -5.63
N ARG A 52 -1.02 8.22 -5.86
CA ARG A 52 -2.04 8.28 -4.81
C ARG A 52 -1.87 7.19 -3.77
N TRP A 53 -1.49 5.97 -4.18
CA TRP A 53 -1.16 4.89 -3.23
C TRP A 53 0.06 5.24 -2.38
N GLU A 54 1.16 5.70 -2.97
CA GLU A 54 2.40 6.02 -2.23
C GLU A 54 2.28 7.24 -1.30
N LYS A 55 1.29 8.11 -1.54
CA LYS A 55 0.99 9.24 -0.65
C LYS A 55 -0.01 8.91 0.44
N GLY A 56 -0.64 7.73 0.40
CA GLY A 56 -1.79 7.45 1.25
C GLY A 56 -2.95 8.42 0.94
N GLU A 57 -3.29 8.61 -0.34
CA GLU A 57 -4.50 9.36 -0.74
C GLU A 57 -5.67 8.42 -1.11
N CYS A 58 -5.37 7.18 -1.53
CA CYS A 58 -6.36 6.11 -1.64
C CYS A 58 -5.73 4.73 -1.45
N GLU A 59 -6.52 3.72 -1.10
CA GLU A 59 -6.05 2.34 -0.96
C GLU A 59 -6.00 1.60 -2.30
N PRO A 60 -5.05 0.67 -2.49
CA PRO A 60 -5.09 -0.28 -3.57
C PRO A 60 -6.25 -1.27 -3.36
N THR A 61 -6.95 -1.63 -4.44
CA THR A 61 -7.96 -2.70 -4.39
C THR A 61 -7.30 -4.05 -4.12
N ALA A 62 -8.06 -5.06 -3.70
CA ALA A 62 -7.55 -6.42 -3.54
C ALA A 62 -6.86 -6.96 -4.81
N SER A 63 -7.40 -6.66 -5.99
CA SER A 63 -6.77 -7.00 -7.27
C SER A 63 -5.44 -6.29 -7.50
N ALA A 64 -5.33 -5.02 -7.09
CA ALA A 64 -4.07 -4.28 -7.17
C ALA A 64 -3.03 -4.81 -6.18
N ILE A 65 -3.43 -5.18 -4.96
CA ILE A 65 -2.54 -5.79 -3.96
C ILE A 65 -1.95 -7.09 -4.51
N LEU A 66 -2.78 -7.94 -5.12
CA LEU A 66 -2.31 -9.18 -5.76
C LEU A 66 -1.37 -8.90 -6.95
N ALA A 67 -1.65 -7.88 -7.77
CA ALA A 67 -0.74 -7.50 -8.85
C ALA A 67 0.61 -6.97 -8.33
N LEU A 68 0.59 -6.20 -7.25
CA LEU A 68 1.78 -5.69 -6.57
C LEU A 68 2.60 -6.83 -5.95
N SER A 69 1.94 -7.83 -5.37
CA SER A 69 2.60 -8.99 -4.77
C SER A 69 3.42 -9.75 -5.83
N TYR A 70 2.84 -9.97 -7.01
CA TYR A 70 3.57 -10.54 -8.15
C TYR A 70 4.63 -9.60 -8.73
N ALA A 71 4.40 -8.29 -8.73
CA ALA A 71 5.34 -7.32 -9.28
C ALA A 71 6.63 -7.23 -8.45
N PHE A 72 6.52 -7.38 -7.13
CA PHE A 72 7.61 -7.28 -6.17
C PHE A 72 8.12 -8.62 -5.64
N ASP A 73 7.52 -9.74 -6.07
CA ASP A 73 7.84 -11.09 -5.60
C ASP A 73 7.75 -11.21 -4.06
N CYS A 74 6.64 -10.75 -3.49
CA CYS A 74 6.37 -10.78 -2.05
C CYS A 74 4.94 -11.25 -1.75
N SER A 75 4.63 -11.50 -0.48
CA SER A 75 3.28 -11.89 -0.06
C SER A 75 2.34 -10.69 0.06
N CYS A 76 1.03 -10.91 -0.11
CA CYS A 76 0.03 -9.88 0.18
C CYS A 76 0.04 -9.48 1.66
N ASP A 77 0.32 -10.42 2.57
CA ASP A 77 0.41 -10.15 4.00
C ASP A 77 1.57 -9.19 4.31
N TYR A 78 2.69 -9.32 3.60
CA TYR A 78 3.75 -8.33 3.63
C TYR A 78 3.27 -7.00 3.07
N LEU A 79 2.55 -6.91 1.96
CA LEU A 79 2.07 -5.59 1.52
C LEU A 79 1.11 -4.92 2.53
N LEU A 80 0.36 -5.73 3.29
CA LEU A 80 -0.65 -5.26 4.24
C LEU A 80 -0.14 -5.06 5.67
N GLY A 81 1.16 -5.22 5.95
CA GLY A 81 1.68 -5.01 7.31
C GLY A 81 1.38 -6.15 8.30
N LYS A 82 1.02 -7.34 7.82
CA LYS A 82 0.74 -8.51 8.66
C LYS A 82 1.97 -9.37 8.96
N SER A 83 3.03 -9.24 8.17
CA SER A 83 4.32 -9.91 8.38
C SER A 83 5.47 -8.93 8.15
N GLU A 84 6.64 -9.22 8.72
CA GLU A 84 7.89 -8.48 8.48
C GLU A 84 8.74 -9.08 7.34
N PHE A 85 8.28 -10.23 6.80
CA PHE A 85 8.95 -11.03 5.77
C PHE A 85 7.92 -11.56 4.77
#